data_AF-A0A955XHF4-F1
#
_entry.id   AF-A0A955XHF4-F1
#
_cell.length_a   1.000
_cell.length_b   1.000
_cell.length_c   1.000
_cell.angle_alpha   90.00
_cell.angle_beta   90.00
_cell.angle_gamma   90.00
#
_symmetry.space_group_name_H-M   'P 1'
#
loop_
_entity.id
_entity.type
_entity.pdbx_description
1 polymer ?
#
loop_
_entity_poly.entity_id
_entity_poly.type
_entity_poly.pdbx_seq_one_letter_code
_entity_poly.pdbx_strand_id
1 'polypeptide(L)' 'MANSYTLKLPGDEAPRLKAFFLQHGFELRDAPHAFWQARGNGCNATFYQSGKLLIQGKEAEIYRGLLGDDTP' A
#
# COMPACT_ATOMS: atom_id res chain seq x y z
N MET A 1 15.13 12.35 2.58
CA MET A 1 13.84 12.44 3.29
C MET A 1 13.04 11.19 2.98
N ALA A 2 12.38 10.56 3.97
CA ALA A 2 11.47 9.46 3.71
C ALA A 2 10.09 10.04 3.35
N ASN A 3 9.59 9.73 2.15
CA ASN A 3 8.27 10.17 1.73
C ASN A 3 7.22 9.19 2.28
N SER A 4 6.18 9.74 2.88
CA SER A 4 5.02 8.98 3.34
C SER A 4 3.80 9.44 2.56
N TYR A 5 3.13 8.50 1.90
CA TYR A 5 1.91 8.73 1.16
C TYR A 5 0.75 8.02 1.85
N THR A 6 -0.40 8.68 1.94
CA THR A 6 -1.62 8.08 2.47
C THR A 6 -2.78 8.35 1.55
N LEU A 7 -3.57 7.31 1.30
CA LEU A 7 -4.80 7.37 0.53
C LEU A 7 -5.93 6.74 1.33
N LYS A 8 -7.16 7.19 1.12
CA LYS A 8 -8.35 6.59 1.72
C LYS A 8 -9.15 5.90 0.62
N LEU A 9 -9.28 4.58 0.75
CA LEU A 9 -9.96 3.70 -0.20
C LEU A 9 -10.99 2.84 0.55
N PRO A 10 -12.06 2.39 -0.11
CA PRO A 10 -13.00 1.47 0.51
C PRO A 10 -12.31 0.14 0.84
N GLY A 11 -12.69 -0.48 1.96
CA GLY A 11 -12.08 -1.73 2.44
C GLY A 11 -12.18 -2.89 1.45
N ASP A 12 -13.15 -2.84 0.54
CA ASP A 12 -13.35 -3.82 -0.54
C ASP A 12 -12.18 -3.85 -1.55
N GLU A 13 -11.38 -2.79 -1.63
CA GLU A 13 -10.17 -2.76 -2.48
C GLU A 13 -8.97 -3.46 -1.83
N ALA A 14 -9.08 -3.92 -0.57
CA ALA A 14 -8.04 -4.68 0.10
C ALA A 14 -7.46 -5.82 -0.76
N PRO A 15 -8.26 -6.74 -1.33
CA PRO A 15 -7.75 -7.81 -2.20
C PRO A 15 -7.07 -7.30 -3.47
N ARG A 16 -7.61 -6.26 -4.13
CA ARG A 16 -7.04 -5.68 -5.36
C ARG A 16 -5.65 -5.10 -5.09
N LEU A 17 -5.55 -4.24 -4.08
CA LEU A 17 -4.29 -3.61 -3.67
C LEU A 17 -3.28 -4.66 -3.20
N LYS A 18 -3.72 -5.66 -2.42
CA LYS A 18 -2.86 -6.77 -1.99
C LYS A 18 -2.24 -7.50 -3.18
N ALA A 19 -3.03 -7.81 -4.21
CA ALA A 19 -2.53 -8.45 -5.42
C ALA A 19 -1.57 -7.56 -6.21
N PHE A 20 -1.83 -6.25 -6.28
CA PHE A 20 -0.91 -5.28 -6.89
C PHE A 20 0.47 -5.29 -6.23
N PHE A 21 0.53 -5.18 -4.89
CA PHE A 21 1.81 -5.21 -4.16
C PHE A 21 2.52 -6.55 -4.29
N LEU A 22 1.80 -7.67 -4.22
CA LEU A 22 2.37 -9.01 -4.45
C LEU A 22 3.00 -9.16 -5.83
N GLN A 23 2.31 -8.71 -6.89
CA GLN A 23 2.82 -8.75 -8.26
C GLN A 23 4.06 -7.88 -8.46
N HIS A 24 4.25 -6.86 -7.62
CA HIS A 24 5.44 -6.01 -7.63
C HIS A 24 6.56 -6.50 -6.70
N GLY A 25 6.45 -7.73 -6.18
CA GLY A 25 7.50 -8.38 -5.40
C GLY A 25 7.50 -7.99 -3.91
N PHE A 26 6.41 -7.44 -3.39
CA PHE A 26 6.30 -7.17 -1.97
C PHE A 26 5.97 -8.44 -1.18
N GLU A 27 6.50 -8.51 0.03
CA GLU A 27 6.21 -9.56 0.98
C GLU A 27 5.07 -9.14 1.90
N LEU A 28 4.07 -10.00 2.05
CA LEU A 28 2.98 -9.76 2.99
C LEU A 28 3.41 -9.99 4.42
N ARG A 29 2.87 -9.15 5.30
CA ARG A 29 3.07 -9.18 6.75
C ARG A 29 1.75 -8.94 7.45
N ASP A 30 1.66 -9.48 8.65
CA ASP A 30 0.58 -9.20 9.57
C ASP A 30 0.83 -7.86 10.27
N ALA A 31 -0.22 -7.06 10.39
CA ALA A 31 -0.17 -5.79 11.12
C ALA A 31 -1.49 -5.57 11.89
N PRO A 32 -1.42 -5.08 13.13
CA PRO A 32 -2.60 -4.89 13.95
C PRO A 32 -3.55 -3.87 13.31
N HIS A 33 -4.84 -4.21 13.29
CA HIS A 33 -5.92 -3.38 12.72
C HIS A 33 -5.78 -3.09 11.21
N ALA A 34 -5.00 -3.90 10.50
CA ALA A 34 -4.83 -3.83 9.06
C ALA A 34 -5.45 -5.04 8.37
N PHE A 35 -5.93 -4.84 7.14
CA PHE A 35 -6.28 -5.95 6.25
C PHE A 35 -5.04 -6.73 5.84
N TRP A 36 -3.95 -6.01 5.58
CA TRP A 36 -2.63 -6.55 5.26
C TRP A 36 -1.58 -5.45 5.34
N GLN A 37 -0.34 -5.86 5.55
CA GLN A 37 0.84 -5.05 5.33
C GLN A 37 1.68 -5.72 4.24
N ALA A 38 2.32 -4.94 3.39
CA ALA A 38 3.19 -5.38 2.32
C ALA A 38 4.50 -4.60 2.40
N ARG A 39 5.63 -5.28 2.53
CA ARG A 39 6.96 -4.67 2.61
C ARG A 39 7.81 -5.15 1.45
N GLY A 40 8.41 -4.22 0.72
CA GLY A 40 9.17 -4.54 -0.48
C GLY A 40 9.71 -3.28 -1.14
N ASN A 41 10.71 -3.44 -2.00
CA ASN A 41 11.18 -2.40 -2.90
C ASN A 41 11.39 -1.04 -2.20
N GLY A 42 12.11 -1.07 -1.07
CA GLY A 42 12.47 0.15 -0.32
C GLY A 42 11.32 0.90 0.36
N CYS A 43 10.11 0.34 0.42
CA CYS A 43 8.96 0.91 1.11
C CYS A 43 8.08 -0.14 1.80
N ASN A 44 7.11 0.34 2.57
CA ASN A 44 6.14 -0.45 3.29
C ASN A 44 4.74 0.13 3.05
N ALA A 45 3.83 -0.69 2.55
CA ALA A 45 2.43 -0.38 2.32
C ALA A 45 1.57 -1.09 3.36
N THR A 46 0.75 -0.37 4.11
CA THR A 46 -0.17 -0.92 5.11
C THR A 46 -1.57 -0.46 4.80
N PHE A 47 -2.51 -1.38 4.63
CA PHE A 47 -3.91 -1.06 4.41
C PHE A 47 -4.72 -1.34 5.68
N TYR A 48 -5.14 -0.28 6.36
CA TYR A 48 -5.88 -0.35 7.60
C TYR A 48 -7.35 -0.73 7.37
N GLN A 49 -7.96 -1.42 8.33
CA GLN A 49 -9.39 -1.76 8.30
C GLN A 49 -10.31 -0.53 8.22
N SER A 50 -9.80 0.65 8.59
CA SER A 50 -10.48 1.94 8.42
C SER A 50 -10.55 2.44 6.96
N GLY A 51 -9.98 1.71 6.00
CA GLY A 51 -9.85 2.12 4.61
C GLY A 51 -8.65 3.03 4.33
N LYS A 52 -7.75 3.22 5.28
CA LYS A 52 -6.54 4.02 5.08
C LYS A 52 -5.42 3.16 4.51
N LEU A 53 -4.93 3.47 3.32
CA LEU A 53 -3.67 2.97 2.78
C LEU A 53 -2.54 3.91 3.17
N LEU A 54 -1.49 3.38 3.80
CA LEU A 54 -0.28 4.10 4.18
C LEU A 54 0.92 3.46 3.50
N ILE A 55 1.64 4.22 2.67
CA ILE A 55 2.89 3.80 2.03
C ILE A 55 4.02 4.67 2.57
N GLN A 56 5.05 4.06 3.14
CA GLN A 56 6.20 4.77 3.72
C GLN A 56 7.50 4.20 3.19
N GLY A 57 8.38 5.06 2.72
CA GLY A 57 9.71 4.65 2.30
C GLY A 57 10.32 5.60 1.29
N LYS A 58 11.51 5.26 0.80
CA LYS A 58 12.19 6.06 -0.23
C LYS A 58 11.46 5.98 -1.58
N GLU A 59 10.80 4.84 -1.86
CA GLU A 59 10.10 4.59 -3.14
C GLU A 59 8.59 4.86 -3.07
N ALA A 60 8.08 5.39 -1.94
CA ALA A 60 6.64 5.62 -1.76
C ALA A 60 6.03 6.52 -2.85
N GLU A 61 6.81 7.45 -3.40
CA GLU A 61 6.38 8.33 -4.48
C GLU A 61 6.16 7.61 -5.81
N ILE A 62 6.95 6.58 -6.11
CA ILE A 62 6.80 5.75 -7.32
C ILE A 62 5.46 5.00 -7.25
N TYR A 63 5.19 4.33 -6.14
CA TYR A 63 3.94 3.60 -5.94
C TYR A 63 2.71 4.51 -5.86
N ARG A 64 2.88 5.74 -5.35
CA ARG A 64 1.83 6.76 -5.45
C ARG A 64 1.46 7.02 -6.92
N GLY A 65 2.43 7.18 -7.81
CA GLY A 65 2.18 7.40 -9.23
C GLY A 65 1.48 6.21 -9.88
N LEU A 66 1.97 4.99 -9.62
CA LEU A 66 1.38 3.76 -10.16
C LEU A 66 -0.05 3.51 -9.67
N LEU A 67 -0.36 3.84 -8.42
CA LEU A 67 -1.72 3.71 -7.87
C LEU A 67 -2.66 4.83 -8.34
N GLY A 68 -2.13 6.04 -8.60
CA GLY A 68 -2.91 7.19 -9.04
C GLY A 68 -3.38 7.12 -10.50
N ASP A 69 -2.68 6.36 -11.35
CA ASP A 69 -3.11 6.09 -12.73
C ASP A 69 -4.21 5.01 -12.80
N ASP A 70 -4.37 4.22 -11.73
CA ASP A 70 -5.33 3.11 -11.61
C ASP A 70 -6.62 3.51 -10.85
N THR A 71 -6.70 4.73 -10.35
CA THR A 71 -7.91 5.33 -9.76
C THR A 71 -8.69 6.11 -10.84
N PRO A 72 -9.98 5.79 -11.08
CA PRO A 72 -10.79 6.44 -12.12
C PRO A 72 -11.06 7.92 -11.85
#